data_AF-A0A842URD5-F1
#
_entry.id   AF-A0A842URD5-F1
#
_cell.length_a   1.000
_cell.length_b   1.000
_cell.length_c   1.000
_cell.angle_alpha   90.00
_cell.angle_beta   90.00
_cell.angle_gamma   90.00
#
_symmetry.space_group_name_H-M   'P 1'
#
loop_
_entity.id
_entity.type
_entity.pdbx_description
1 polymer ?
#
loop_
_entity_poly.entity_id
_entity_poly.type
_entity_poly.pdbx_seq_one_letter_code
_entity_poly.pdbx_strand_id
1 'polypeptide(L)'
;METEVVDFRPITDCGVYYNKPKEGKILEALEQIYNYSPLRTQSDTKKNAVLTLVDEWFRFKMSRHYKELSPKLFDLQREVTVDLEKHEAYSYGSGDELKGLCKIDIPLFCNARLQDRVWRYIHDGKKYKIDFESGVPFIPDEAIKKSAEAKQKSYKIYTKALGTNPLDEILTRNSKVFPEPSEIEMEVLWYARPQELKINVAQNKDPALILKWKRPYLVHQWDEDVIPIEELLIDALDP
;
A
#
# COMPACT_ATOMS: atom_id res chain seq x y z
N MET A 1 6.76 45.20 13.80
CA MET A 1 6.04 43.97 14.18
C MET A 1 6.76 42.83 13.51
N GLU A 2 7.51 42.06 14.28
CA GLU A 2 8.22 40.88 13.77
C GLU A 2 7.20 39.76 13.58
N THR A 3 7.12 39.24 12.36
CA THR A 3 6.32 38.08 11.99
C THR A 3 7.05 36.81 12.42
N GLU A 4 6.56 36.14 13.47
CA GLU A 4 6.92 34.76 13.75
C GLU A 4 6.34 33.86 12.65
N VAL A 5 7.23 33.38 11.77
CA VAL A 5 6.91 32.31 10.83
C VAL A 5 6.99 31.00 11.62
N VAL A 6 5.83 30.40 11.91
CA VAL A 6 5.77 29.08 12.51
C VAL A 6 6.21 28.04 11.47
N ASP A 7 7.42 27.51 11.65
CA ASP A 7 8.05 26.53 10.77
C ASP A 7 7.58 25.11 11.14
N PHE A 8 6.62 24.57 10.39
CA PHE A 8 6.12 23.21 10.56
C PHE A 8 7.03 22.21 9.84
N ARG A 9 8.23 21.98 10.38
CA ARG A 9 9.12 20.96 9.84
C ARG A 9 8.57 19.55 10.11
N PRO A 10 8.82 18.58 9.23
CA PRO A 10 8.65 17.17 9.55
C PRO A 10 9.43 16.88 10.84
N ILE A 11 8.83 16.15 11.78
CA ILE A 11 9.52 15.69 12.99
C ILE A 11 10.66 14.79 12.53
N THR A 12 11.86 15.36 12.43
CA THR A 12 13.10 14.64 12.21
C THR A 12 13.68 14.33 13.57
N ASP A 13 14.21 13.11 13.70
CA ASP A 13 14.62 12.49 14.96
C ASP A 13 15.95 13.05 15.49
N CYS A 14 16.09 14.37 15.54
CA CYS A 14 17.31 15.05 15.92
C CYS A 14 17.04 16.11 17.00
N GLY A 15 17.45 15.81 18.24
CA GLY A 15 17.81 16.84 19.21
C GLY A 15 16.88 16.99 20.42
N VAL A 16 17.18 16.23 21.47
CA VAL A 16 17.25 16.68 22.88
C VAL A 16 16.20 17.71 23.32
N TYR A 17 14.97 17.29 23.67
CA TYR A 17 14.16 17.82 24.77
C TYR A 17 12.98 16.84 25.06
N TYR A 18 12.97 16.30 26.28
CA TYR A 18 11.93 15.50 26.96
C TYR A 18 11.42 14.19 26.33
N ASN A 19 11.61 13.10 27.09
CA ASN A 19 11.13 11.71 26.90
C ASN A 19 9.60 11.57 26.90
N LYS A 20 8.88 12.24 25.99
CA LYS A 20 7.50 11.86 25.68
C LYS A 20 7.52 10.74 24.65
N PRO A 21 6.78 9.63 24.86
CA PRO A 21 6.57 8.61 23.83
C PRO A 21 6.09 9.28 22.54
N LYS A 22 6.51 8.76 21.36
CA LYS A 22 6.16 9.33 20.04
C LYS A 22 4.65 9.67 19.90
N GLU A 23 3.78 8.81 20.43
CA GLU A 23 2.34 9.07 20.53
C GLU A 23 1.98 10.37 21.26
N GLY A 24 2.60 10.63 22.43
CA GLY A 24 2.35 11.84 23.20
C GLY A 24 2.78 13.09 22.46
N LYS A 25 3.89 13.04 21.72
CA LYS A 25 4.35 14.16 20.87
C LYS A 25 3.36 14.46 19.74
N ILE A 26 2.82 13.43 19.09
CA ILE A 26 1.82 13.58 18.03
C ILE A 26 0.53 14.20 18.58
N LEU A 27 0.03 13.70 19.72
CA LEU A 27 -1.21 14.19 20.32
C LEU A 27 -1.08 15.64 20.81
N GLU A 28 0.05 16.00 21.41
CA GLU A 28 0.33 17.37 21.85
C GLU A 28 0.42 18.34 20.66
N ALA A 29 1.11 17.94 19.58
CA ALA A 29 1.16 18.74 18.35
C ALA A 29 -0.23 18.91 17.72
N LEU A 30 -1.05 17.85 17.73
CA LEU A 30 -2.43 17.91 17.28
C LEU A 30 -3.25 18.88 18.11
N GLU A 31 -3.16 18.82 19.43
CA GLU A 31 -3.88 19.71 20.35
C GLU A 31 -3.49 21.18 20.12
N GLN A 32 -2.19 21.47 19.98
CA GLN A 32 -1.69 22.81 19.69
C GLN A 32 -2.22 23.35 18.36
N ILE A 33 -2.11 22.57 17.29
CA ILE A 33 -2.57 22.99 15.96
C ILE A 33 -4.10 23.10 15.92
N TYR A 34 -4.80 22.20 16.59
CA TYR A 34 -6.26 22.19 16.61
C TYR A 34 -6.82 23.44 17.29
N ASN A 35 -6.24 23.83 18.43
CA ASN A 35 -6.62 25.02 19.20
C ASN A 35 -6.12 26.34 18.60
N TYR A 36 -5.12 26.30 17.71
CA TYR A 36 -4.62 27.48 17.01
C TYR A 36 -5.67 28.05 16.05
N SER A 37 -5.97 29.34 16.14
CA SER A 37 -6.85 30.04 15.19
C SER A 37 -6.03 30.61 14.03
N PRO A 38 -6.03 29.98 12.84
CA PRO A 38 -5.20 30.43 11.73
C PRO A 38 -5.76 31.71 11.10
N LEU A 39 -4.86 32.51 10.52
CA LEU A 39 -5.27 33.50 9.53
C LEU A 39 -5.89 32.78 8.32
N ARG A 40 -6.77 33.46 7.57
CA ARG A 40 -7.48 32.86 6.42
C ARG A 40 -6.52 32.24 5.39
N THR A 41 -5.35 32.84 5.20
CA THR A 41 -4.29 32.37 4.28
C THR A 41 -3.57 31.11 4.76
N GLN A 42 -3.71 30.73 6.03
CA GLN A 42 -3.05 29.56 6.65
C GLN A 42 -4.01 28.39 6.90
N SER A 43 -5.28 28.54 6.54
CA SER A 43 -6.32 27.52 6.79
C SER A 43 -5.99 26.18 6.14
N ASP A 44 -5.52 26.19 4.89
CA ASP A 44 -5.17 24.97 4.16
C ASP A 44 -3.91 24.31 4.74
N THR A 45 -2.92 25.12 5.13
CA THR A 45 -1.71 24.64 5.81
C THR A 45 -2.05 23.96 7.13
N LYS A 46 -2.92 24.58 7.95
CA LYS A 46 -3.41 23.97 9.19
C LYS A 46 -4.12 22.64 8.91
N LYS A 47 -5.04 22.63 7.93
CA LYS A 47 -5.78 21.42 7.58
C LYS A 47 -4.83 20.30 7.17
N ASN A 48 -3.87 20.56 6.30
CA ASN A 48 -2.89 19.56 5.87
C ASN A 48 -2.00 19.07 7.01
N ALA A 49 -1.57 19.96 7.91
CA ALA A 49 -0.79 19.57 9.08
C ALA A 49 -1.59 18.66 10.02
N VAL A 50 -2.86 18.98 10.28
CA VAL A 50 -3.78 18.11 11.06
C VAL A 50 -3.91 16.75 10.40
N LEU A 51 -4.21 16.70 9.09
CA LEU A 51 -4.36 15.45 8.36
C LEU A 51 -3.10 14.58 8.41
N THR A 52 -1.92 15.23 8.32
CA THR A 52 -0.61 14.56 8.38
C THR A 52 -0.36 13.95 9.76
N LEU A 53 -0.64 14.70 10.83
CA LEU A 53 -0.42 14.21 12.20
C LEU A 53 -1.37 13.08 12.57
N VAL A 54 -2.63 13.13 12.14
CA VAL A 54 -3.57 12.00 12.33
C VAL A 54 -3.10 10.78 11.54
N ASP A 55 -2.64 10.95 10.29
CA ASP A 55 -2.06 9.86 9.50
C ASP A 55 -0.86 9.22 10.23
N GLU A 56 0.06 10.04 10.73
CA GLU A 56 1.24 9.59 11.47
C GLU A 56 0.85 8.89 12.79
N TRP A 57 -0.25 9.30 13.43
CA TRP A 57 -0.77 8.60 14.61
C TRP A 57 -1.23 7.18 14.25
N PHE A 58 -2.05 7.02 13.21
CA PHE A 58 -2.49 5.69 12.76
C PHE A 58 -1.31 4.83 12.33
N ARG A 59 -0.39 5.40 11.56
CA ARG A 59 0.85 4.76 11.13
C ARG A 59 1.65 4.27 12.34
N PHE A 60 1.85 5.12 13.34
CA PHE A 60 2.55 4.75 14.57
C PHE A 60 1.85 3.59 15.29
N LYS A 61 0.52 3.59 15.38
CA LYS A 61 -0.24 2.51 16.02
C LYS A 61 -0.13 1.18 15.28
N MET A 62 -0.23 1.22 13.96
CA MET A 62 -0.15 0.03 13.11
C MET A 62 1.27 -0.55 13.09
N SER A 63 2.28 0.31 13.02
CA SER A 63 3.70 -0.09 12.94
C SER A 63 4.20 -0.80 14.20
N ARG A 64 3.49 -0.67 15.34
CA ARG A 64 3.79 -1.44 16.57
C ARG A 64 3.35 -2.91 16.47
N HIS A 65 2.56 -3.26 15.46
CA HIS A 65 1.98 -4.58 15.30
C HIS A 65 2.38 -5.23 13.97
N TYR A 66 2.56 -4.42 12.93
CA TYR A 66 2.83 -4.90 11.58
C TYR A 66 3.94 -4.09 10.95
N LYS A 67 4.75 -4.73 10.11
CA LYS A 67 5.78 -4.05 9.32
C LYS A 67 5.09 -3.22 8.23
N GLU A 68 5.32 -1.91 8.22
CA GLU A 68 4.88 -1.05 7.10
C GLU A 68 5.65 -1.44 5.83
N LEU A 69 4.93 -1.57 4.73
CA LEU A 69 5.52 -1.80 3.42
C LEU A 69 5.55 -0.48 2.64
N SER A 70 6.56 -0.32 1.78
CA SER A 70 6.60 0.81 0.86
C SER A 70 5.48 0.68 -0.18
N PRO A 71 4.65 1.71 -0.41
CA PRO A 71 3.68 1.69 -1.50
C PRO A 71 4.32 1.48 -2.88
N LYS A 72 5.58 1.90 -3.06
CA LYS A 72 6.33 1.72 -4.32
C LYS A 72 6.50 0.25 -4.73
N LEU A 73 6.35 -0.68 -3.78
CA LEU A 73 6.40 -2.12 -4.06
C LEU A 73 5.40 -2.53 -5.15
N PHE A 74 4.22 -1.90 -5.18
CA PHE A 74 3.16 -2.21 -6.13
C PHE A 74 3.38 -1.56 -7.50
N ASP A 75 4.32 -0.62 -7.60
CA ASP A 75 4.71 0.03 -8.84
C ASP A 75 5.87 -0.72 -9.54
N LEU A 76 6.48 -1.70 -8.85
CA LEU A 76 7.57 -2.49 -9.41
C LEU A 76 7.08 -3.33 -10.59
N GLN A 77 7.89 -3.41 -11.63
CA GLN A 77 7.59 -4.13 -12.86
C GLN A 77 8.68 -5.15 -13.17
N ARG A 78 8.32 -6.17 -13.95
CA ARG A 78 9.24 -7.12 -14.57
C ARG A 78 8.94 -7.26 -16.04
N GLU A 79 9.99 -7.44 -16.83
CA GLU A 79 9.87 -7.73 -18.24
C GLU A 79 9.55 -9.22 -18.43
N VAL A 80 8.52 -9.52 -19.22
CA VAL A 80 8.20 -10.87 -19.68
C VAL A 80 8.22 -10.92 -21.20
N THR A 81 8.68 -12.03 -21.75
CA THR A 81 8.70 -12.24 -23.20
C THR A 81 7.49 -13.06 -23.62
N VAL A 82 6.68 -12.50 -24.51
CA VAL A 82 5.45 -13.10 -25.03
C VAL A 82 5.60 -13.38 -26.52
N ASP A 83 5.13 -14.54 -26.93
CA ASP A 83 5.08 -14.94 -28.34
C ASP A 83 3.76 -14.49 -28.96
N LEU A 84 3.80 -13.41 -29.74
CA LEU A 84 2.59 -12.75 -30.26
C LEU A 84 1.78 -13.66 -31.20
N GLU A 85 2.40 -14.67 -31.79
CA GLU A 85 1.71 -15.62 -32.69
C GLU A 85 0.68 -16.49 -31.95
N LYS A 86 0.76 -16.56 -30.62
CA LYS A 86 -0.15 -17.33 -29.76
C LYS A 86 -1.34 -16.51 -29.23
N HIS A 87 -1.44 -15.23 -29.60
CA HIS A 87 -2.42 -14.31 -29.04
C HIS A 87 -3.26 -13.61 -30.13
N GLU A 88 -4.48 -13.21 -29.76
CA GLU A 88 -5.41 -12.57 -30.69
C GLU A 88 -4.94 -11.14 -31.04
N ALA A 89 -4.84 -10.86 -32.34
CA ALA A 89 -4.54 -9.52 -32.85
C ALA A 89 -5.82 -8.66 -32.91
N TYR A 90 -5.70 -7.39 -32.53
CA TYR A 90 -6.72 -6.38 -32.82
C TYR A 90 -6.56 -5.90 -34.27
N SER A 91 -7.13 -6.61 -35.24
CA SER A 91 -7.13 -6.12 -36.61
C SER A 91 -8.28 -5.15 -36.85
N TYR A 92 -8.08 -3.86 -36.59
CA TYR A 92 -8.81 -2.81 -37.32
C TYR A 92 -8.03 -2.48 -38.60
N GLY A 93 -8.33 -3.22 -39.68
CA GLY A 93 -8.19 -2.73 -41.05
C GLY A 93 -6.85 -2.89 -41.78
N SER A 94 -5.85 -3.59 -41.25
CA SER A 94 -4.66 -3.97 -42.05
C SER A 94 -4.17 -5.35 -41.64
N GLY A 95 -4.08 -6.26 -42.61
CA GLY A 95 -3.75 -7.68 -42.44
C GLY A 95 -2.28 -7.96 -42.09
N ASP A 96 -1.68 -7.18 -41.21
CA ASP A 96 -0.36 -7.47 -40.66
C ASP A 96 -0.50 -8.58 -39.62
N GLU A 97 -0.06 -9.80 -39.95
CA GLU A 97 0.12 -10.86 -38.97
C GLU A 97 1.14 -10.40 -37.92
N LEU A 98 0.74 -10.36 -36.64
CA LEU A 98 1.67 -10.10 -35.54
C LEU A 98 2.55 -11.33 -35.36
N LYS A 99 3.84 -11.20 -35.73
CA LYS A 99 4.84 -12.27 -35.61
C LYS A 99 5.96 -11.87 -34.68
N GLY A 100 6.47 -12.87 -33.96
CA GLY A 100 7.69 -12.75 -33.15
C GLY A 100 7.46 -12.53 -31.66
N LEU A 101 8.59 -12.44 -30.95
CA LEU A 101 8.64 -12.26 -29.51
C LEU A 101 8.56 -10.78 -29.13
N CYS A 102 7.71 -10.45 -28.17
CA CYS A 102 7.53 -9.12 -27.63
C CYS A 102 7.88 -9.11 -26.15
N LYS A 103 8.66 -8.11 -25.73
CA LYS A 103 8.95 -7.84 -24.32
C LYS A 103 7.88 -6.91 -23.77
N ILE A 104 7.28 -7.30 -22.65
CA ILE A 104 6.18 -6.58 -22.01
C ILE A 104 6.50 -6.41 -20.54
N ASP A 105 6.38 -5.18 -20.04
CA ASP A 105 6.48 -4.92 -18.61
C ASP A 105 5.13 -5.20 -17.93
N ILE A 106 5.16 -6.09 -16.95
CA ILE A 106 4.01 -6.42 -16.09
C ILE A 106 4.36 -6.12 -14.64
N PRO A 107 3.36 -5.98 -13.74
CA PRO A 107 3.64 -5.87 -12.31
C PRO A 107 4.53 -7.01 -11.81
N LEU A 108 5.52 -6.66 -10.99
CA LEU A 108 6.46 -7.61 -10.40
C LEU A 108 5.72 -8.62 -9.53
N PHE A 109 4.77 -8.13 -8.74
CA PHE A 109 3.92 -8.94 -7.88
C PHE A 109 2.49 -9.02 -8.40
N CYS A 110 1.88 -10.18 -8.20
CA CYS A 110 0.44 -10.35 -8.29
C CYS A 110 -0.21 -9.93 -6.97
N ASN A 111 -1.26 -9.13 -7.03
CA ASN A 111 -2.01 -8.67 -5.87
C ASN A 111 -3.50 -8.93 -6.09
N ALA A 112 -4.13 -9.69 -5.21
CA ALA A 112 -5.57 -9.92 -5.24
C ALA A 112 -6.17 -9.83 -3.84
N ARG A 113 -7.46 -9.51 -3.73
CA ARG A 113 -8.14 -9.53 -2.42
C ARG A 113 -8.22 -10.97 -1.92
N LEU A 114 -8.27 -11.15 -0.60
CA LEU A 114 -8.33 -12.48 0.04
C LEU A 114 -9.46 -13.38 -0.47
N GLN A 115 -10.55 -12.78 -0.98
CA GLN A 115 -11.73 -13.46 -1.52
C GLN A 115 -11.64 -13.74 -3.03
N ASP A 116 -10.69 -13.12 -3.71
CA ASP A 116 -10.49 -13.30 -5.13
C ASP A 116 -9.84 -14.66 -5.38
N ARG A 117 -10.09 -15.22 -6.56
CA ARG A 117 -9.52 -16.52 -6.96
C ARG A 117 -8.35 -16.37 -7.93
N VAL A 118 -8.27 -15.23 -8.61
CA VAL A 118 -7.36 -14.99 -9.73
C VAL A 118 -6.95 -13.51 -9.71
N TRP A 119 -5.65 -13.26 -9.87
CA TRP A 119 -5.13 -11.95 -10.25
C TRP A 119 -5.14 -11.81 -11.77
N ARG A 120 -5.49 -10.63 -12.27
CA ARG A 120 -5.53 -10.30 -13.70
C ARG A 120 -4.77 -9.01 -13.98
N TYR A 121 -3.99 -9.01 -15.05
CA TYR A 121 -3.38 -7.83 -15.62
C TYR A 121 -3.58 -7.82 -17.13
N ILE A 122 -4.01 -6.71 -17.67
CA ILE A 122 -4.31 -6.56 -19.09
C ILE A 122 -3.30 -5.59 -19.67
N HIS A 123 -2.49 -6.07 -20.61
CA HIS A 123 -1.64 -5.21 -21.42
C HIS A 123 -2.38 -4.86 -22.71
N ASP A 124 -2.70 -3.58 -22.89
CA ASP A 124 -3.38 -3.06 -24.07
C ASP A 124 -2.37 -2.35 -24.99
N GLY A 125 -1.89 -3.07 -26.00
CA GLY A 125 -0.98 -2.57 -27.02
C GLY A 125 -1.75 -2.05 -28.22
N LYS A 126 -1.10 -1.22 -29.05
CA LYS A 126 -1.74 -0.61 -30.24
C LYS A 126 -2.32 -1.62 -31.24
N LYS A 127 -1.81 -2.86 -31.27
CA LYS A 127 -2.21 -3.91 -32.23
C LYS A 127 -2.68 -5.21 -31.55
N TYR A 128 -2.56 -5.34 -30.23
CA TYR A 128 -2.84 -6.59 -29.50
C TYR A 128 -3.26 -6.30 -28.08
N LYS A 129 -3.99 -7.24 -27.50
CA LYS A 129 -4.27 -7.29 -26.07
C LYS A 129 -3.84 -8.62 -25.51
N ILE A 130 -3.10 -8.57 -24.41
CA ILE A 130 -2.63 -9.76 -23.73
C ILE A 130 -3.15 -9.71 -22.30
N ASP A 131 -3.94 -10.73 -21.96
CA ASP A 131 -4.48 -10.93 -20.62
C ASP A 131 -3.57 -11.90 -19.85
N PHE A 132 -2.92 -11.38 -18.82
CA PHE A 132 -2.14 -12.14 -17.87
C PHE A 132 -3.03 -12.53 -16.70
N GLU A 133 -3.04 -13.81 -16.36
CA GLU A 133 -3.78 -14.33 -15.21
C GLU A 133 -2.88 -15.21 -14.35
N SER A 134 -3.04 -15.14 -13.04
CA SER A 134 -2.44 -16.07 -12.09
C SER A 134 -3.43 -16.43 -11.00
N GLY A 135 -3.56 -17.71 -10.67
CA GLY A 135 -4.40 -18.17 -9.57
C GLY A 135 -3.85 -17.70 -8.22
N VAL A 136 -4.74 -17.22 -7.34
CA VAL A 136 -4.37 -16.90 -5.97
C VAL A 136 -3.84 -18.17 -5.29
N PRO A 137 -2.69 -18.10 -4.59
CA PRO A 137 -2.11 -19.26 -3.92
C PRO A 137 -3.05 -19.78 -2.82
N PHE A 138 -2.81 -21.02 -2.39
CA PHE A 138 -3.52 -21.56 -1.23
C PHE A 138 -3.25 -20.68 0.00
N ILE A 139 -4.33 -20.35 0.72
CA ILE A 139 -4.27 -19.54 1.93
C ILE A 139 -4.52 -20.50 3.12
N PRO A 140 -3.52 -20.76 3.98
CA PRO A 140 -3.69 -21.64 5.13
C PRO A 140 -4.60 -21.00 6.18
N ASP A 141 -5.24 -21.83 7.00
CA ASP A 141 -6.13 -21.38 8.08
C ASP A 141 -5.47 -20.39 9.05
N GLU A 142 -4.15 -20.52 9.26
CA GLU A 142 -3.38 -19.57 10.07
C GLU A 142 -3.39 -18.16 9.46
N ALA A 143 -3.21 -18.04 8.14
CA ALA A 143 -3.27 -16.75 7.45
C ALA A 143 -4.67 -16.15 7.51
N ILE A 144 -5.71 -16.97 7.39
CA ILE A 144 -7.11 -16.54 7.55
C ILE A 144 -7.36 -16.02 8.97
N LYS A 145 -6.84 -16.71 9.99
CA LYS A 145 -6.94 -16.27 11.39
C LYS A 145 -6.21 -14.95 11.62
N LYS A 146 -4.99 -14.79 11.10
CA LYS A 146 -4.22 -13.54 11.19
C LYS A 146 -4.91 -12.38 10.46
N SER A 147 -5.58 -12.64 9.34
CA SER A 147 -6.43 -11.66 8.66
C SER A 147 -7.55 -11.14 9.58
N ALA A 148 -8.27 -12.03 10.25
CA ALA A 148 -9.33 -11.65 11.19
C ALA A 148 -8.78 -10.84 12.39
N GLU A 149 -7.65 -11.28 12.95
CA GLU A 149 -6.96 -10.57 14.04
C GLU A 149 -6.48 -9.18 13.61
N ALA A 150 -5.94 -9.04 12.39
CA ALA A 150 -5.50 -7.78 11.82
C ALA A 150 -6.65 -6.79 11.64
N LYS A 151 -7.77 -7.24 11.05
CA LYS A 151 -8.98 -6.43 10.96
C LYS A 151 -9.46 -5.99 12.34
N GLN A 152 -9.61 -6.92 13.28
CA GLN A 152 -10.06 -6.60 14.64
C GLN A 152 -9.13 -5.58 15.32
N LYS A 153 -7.82 -5.70 15.12
CA LYS A 153 -6.83 -4.76 15.67
C LYS A 153 -7.01 -3.37 15.08
N SER A 154 -7.15 -3.24 13.77
CA SER A 154 -7.37 -1.95 13.10
C SER A 154 -8.67 -1.28 13.58
N TYR A 155 -9.75 -2.06 13.73
CA TYR A 155 -10.99 -1.58 14.36
C TYR A 155 -10.74 -1.03 15.77
N LYS A 156 -10.03 -1.77 16.63
CA LYS A 156 -9.70 -1.30 17.99
C LYS A 156 -8.86 -0.02 17.99
N ILE A 157 -7.92 0.12 17.05
CA ILE A 157 -7.11 1.33 16.90
C ILE A 157 -8.00 2.52 16.50
N TYR A 158 -8.89 2.33 15.53
CA TYR A 158 -9.82 3.36 15.09
C TYR A 158 -10.79 3.78 16.21
N THR A 159 -11.40 2.82 16.91
CA THR A 159 -12.27 3.12 18.07
C THR A 159 -11.53 3.85 19.17
N LYS A 160 -10.25 3.51 19.42
CA LYS A 160 -9.43 4.26 20.37
C LYS A 160 -9.22 5.71 19.92
N ALA A 161 -8.99 5.94 18.64
CA ALA A 161 -8.85 7.29 18.09
C ALA A 161 -10.12 8.12 18.31
N LEU A 162 -11.30 7.52 18.07
CA LEU A 162 -12.60 8.14 18.34
C LEU A 162 -12.89 8.41 19.83
N GLY A 163 -12.13 7.79 20.74
CA GLY A 163 -12.21 8.05 22.18
C GLY A 163 -11.10 8.97 22.71
N THR A 164 -10.29 9.57 21.83
CA THR A 164 -9.12 10.37 22.20
C THR A 164 -9.27 11.80 21.66
N ASN A 165 -9.28 12.81 22.53
CA ASN A 165 -9.28 14.22 22.12
C ASN A 165 -7.86 14.64 21.66
N PRO A 166 -7.67 15.40 20.56
CA PRO A 166 -8.69 15.91 19.62
C PRO A 166 -8.96 15.01 18.41
N LEU A 167 -8.44 13.77 18.40
CA LEU A 167 -8.61 12.85 17.28
C LEU A 167 -10.08 12.58 16.95
N ASP A 168 -10.92 12.40 17.97
CA ASP A 168 -12.35 12.15 17.82
C ASP A 168 -13.07 13.24 17.02
N GLU A 169 -12.85 14.51 17.38
CA GLU A 169 -13.47 15.65 16.72
C GLU A 169 -12.93 15.82 15.29
N ILE A 170 -11.62 15.64 15.11
CA ILE A 170 -10.97 15.72 13.80
C ILE A 170 -11.48 14.63 12.86
N LEU A 171 -11.58 13.39 13.34
CA LEU A 171 -12.07 12.24 12.57
C LEU A 171 -13.53 12.41 12.18
N THR A 172 -14.37 12.83 13.13
CA THR A 172 -15.80 13.05 12.87
C THR A 172 -16.03 14.12 11.80
N ARG A 173 -15.21 15.18 11.78
CA ARG A 173 -15.29 16.26 10.78
C ARG A 173 -14.66 15.92 9.43
N ASN A 174 -13.77 14.94 9.38
CA ASN A 174 -13.00 14.57 8.19
C ASN A 174 -13.12 13.08 7.85
N SER A 175 -14.28 12.46 8.14
CA SER A 175 -14.47 11.01 7.98
C SER A 175 -14.15 10.50 6.58
N LYS A 176 -14.40 11.32 5.55
CA LYS A 176 -14.07 10.99 4.15
C LYS A 176 -12.58 10.91 3.82
N VAL A 177 -11.71 11.42 4.70
CA VAL A 177 -10.27 11.52 4.47
C VAL A 177 -9.50 10.39 5.16
N PHE A 178 -10.03 9.90 6.28
CA PHE A 178 -9.38 8.87 7.08
C PHE A 178 -10.06 7.54 6.83
N PRO A 179 -9.28 6.48 6.59
CA PRO A 179 -9.85 5.23 6.15
C PRO A 179 -10.71 4.62 7.26
N GLU A 180 -11.98 4.41 6.96
CA GLU A 180 -12.90 3.79 7.90
C GLU A 180 -12.55 2.31 8.08
N PRO A 181 -12.87 1.69 9.22
CA PRO A 181 -12.63 0.26 9.41
C PRO A 181 -13.32 -0.64 8.37
N SER A 182 -14.42 -0.16 7.77
CA SER A 182 -15.13 -0.80 6.67
C SER A 182 -14.32 -0.85 5.36
N GLU A 183 -13.39 0.08 5.17
CA GLU A 183 -12.52 0.20 4.00
C GLU A 183 -11.25 -0.65 4.11
N ILE A 184 -11.10 -1.39 5.21
CA ILE A 184 -9.95 -2.26 5.43
C ILE A 184 -10.00 -3.44 4.46
N GLU A 185 -9.01 -3.51 3.58
CA GLU A 185 -8.85 -4.61 2.63
C GLU A 185 -7.69 -5.52 3.03
N MET A 186 -7.89 -6.82 2.85
CA MET A 186 -6.85 -7.83 2.97
C MET A 186 -6.50 -8.30 1.57
N GLU A 187 -5.24 -8.12 1.21
CA GLU A 187 -4.69 -8.46 -0.09
C GLU A 187 -3.67 -9.60 0.11
N VAL A 188 -3.65 -10.54 -0.83
CA VAL A 188 -2.58 -11.52 -0.97
C VAL A 188 -1.66 -11.02 -2.05
N LEU A 189 -0.40 -10.84 -1.71
CA LEU A 189 0.66 -10.47 -2.62
C LEU A 189 1.53 -11.70 -2.85
N TRP A 190 1.83 -12.04 -4.10
CA TRP A 190 2.77 -13.12 -4.39
C TRP A 190 3.54 -12.84 -5.67
N TYR A 191 4.73 -13.40 -5.76
CA TYR A 191 5.46 -13.46 -7.02
C TYR A 191 4.94 -14.63 -7.84
N ALA A 192 4.12 -14.38 -8.87
CA ALA A 192 3.61 -15.47 -9.69
C ALA A 192 4.75 -16.13 -10.46
N ARG A 193 4.82 -17.47 -10.35
CA ARG A 193 5.77 -18.24 -11.14
C ARG A 193 5.36 -18.11 -12.59
N PRO A 194 6.30 -18.08 -13.50
CA PRO A 194 5.88 -17.78 -14.84
C PRO A 194 5.38 -19.01 -15.63
N GLN A 195 5.41 -20.22 -15.04
CA GLN A 195 4.60 -21.37 -15.47
C GLN A 195 3.10 -21.21 -15.11
N GLU A 196 2.82 -20.34 -14.14
CA GLU A 196 1.48 -20.10 -13.57
C GLU A 196 0.85 -18.84 -14.15
N LEU A 197 1.69 -17.91 -14.62
CA LEU A 197 1.25 -17.03 -15.69
C LEU A 197 0.91 -17.93 -16.88
N LYS A 198 -0.21 -17.68 -17.55
CA LYS A 198 -0.53 -18.35 -18.82
C LYS A 198 0.46 -18.01 -19.96
N ILE A 199 1.73 -17.68 -19.64
CA ILE A 199 2.87 -17.34 -20.51
C ILE A 199 4.20 -17.67 -19.78
N ASN A 200 4.97 -18.65 -20.30
CA ASN A 200 6.13 -19.32 -19.65
C ASN A 200 7.35 -18.45 -19.30
N VAL A 201 7.89 -18.59 -18.08
CA VAL A 201 9.24 -18.28 -17.52
C VAL A 201 9.35 -19.04 -16.15
N ALA A 202 10.52 -19.15 -15.49
CA ALA A 202 10.75 -19.97 -14.28
C ALA A 202 11.04 -19.18 -12.99
N GLN A 203 10.46 -19.59 -11.83
CA GLN A 203 10.87 -19.33 -10.42
C GLN A 203 9.83 -19.94 -9.42
N ASN A 204 10.05 -19.88 -8.09
CA ASN A 204 9.17 -20.41 -7.02
C ASN A 204 8.14 -19.36 -6.49
N LYS A 205 7.22 -19.74 -5.58
CA LYS A 205 6.03 -18.97 -5.12
C LYS A 205 6.27 -18.54 -3.68
N ASP A 206 6.11 -17.25 -3.42
CA ASP A 206 6.28 -16.69 -2.08
C ASP A 206 5.08 -15.75 -1.77
N PRO A 207 4.04 -16.22 -1.07
CA PRO A 207 2.87 -15.40 -0.74
C PRO A 207 3.02 -14.62 0.58
N ALA A 208 2.45 -13.41 0.58
CA ALA A 208 2.34 -12.52 1.72
C ALA A 208 0.91 -11.98 1.86
N LEU A 209 0.39 -11.98 3.07
CA LEU A 209 -0.86 -11.32 3.44
C LEU A 209 -0.56 -9.88 3.85
N ILE A 210 -1.20 -8.95 3.15
CA ILE A 210 -1.07 -7.51 3.33
C ILE A 210 -2.40 -6.95 3.79
N LEU A 211 -2.35 -6.12 4.83
CA LEU A 211 -3.45 -5.27 5.25
C LEU A 211 -3.29 -3.90 4.58
N LYS A 212 -4.26 -3.49 3.78
CA LYS A 212 -4.30 -2.17 3.15
C LYS A 212 -5.22 -1.26 3.95
N TRP A 213 -4.63 -0.30 4.64
CA TRP A 213 -5.35 0.72 5.40
C TRP A 213 -4.68 2.07 5.21
N LYS A 214 -4.99 2.72 4.07
CA LYS A 214 -4.28 3.86 3.44
C LYS A 214 -2.82 3.58 3.07
N ARG A 215 -2.13 2.75 3.85
CA ARG A 215 -0.79 2.21 3.61
C ARG A 215 -0.82 0.68 3.72
N PRO A 216 0.08 -0.02 3.02
CA PRO A 216 0.19 -1.47 3.11
C PRO A 216 1.00 -1.90 4.34
N TYR A 217 0.53 -2.92 5.04
CA TYR A 217 1.22 -3.51 6.19
C TYR A 217 1.32 -5.03 6.04
N LEU A 218 2.49 -5.59 6.27
CA LEU A 218 2.72 -7.03 6.25
C LEU A 218 2.11 -7.67 7.49
N VAL A 219 1.11 -8.54 7.29
CA VAL A 219 0.43 -9.27 8.37
C VAL A 219 1.03 -10.65 8.56
N HIS A 220 1.29 -11.36 7.47
CA HIS A 220 1.82 -12.72 7.53
C HIS A 220 2.48 -13.12 6.20
N GLN A 221 3.46 -14.00 6.26
CA GLN A 221 4.03 -14.72 5.12
C GLN A 221 3.97 -16.20 5.46
N TRP A 222 3.65 -17.03 4.47
CA TRP A 222 3.66 -18.49 4.59
C TRP A 222 4.34 -19.06 3.34
N ASP A 223 4.91 -20.26 3.49
CA ASP A 223 5.95 -20.88 2.64
C ASP A 223 7.40 -20.54 3.07
N GLU A 224 8.34 -21.37 2.64
CA GLU A 224 9.71 -21.47 3.20
C GLU A 224 10.65 -20.32 2.80
N ASP A 225 10.35 -19.62 1.70
CA ASP A 225 11.14 -18.49 1.21
C ASP A 225 10.45 -17.16 1.54
N VAL A 226 11.10 -16.35 2.38
CA VAL A 226 10.64 -15.00 2.74
C VAL A 226 10.77 -14.11 1.50
N ILE A 227 9.67 -13.50 1.03
CA ILE A 227 9.75 -12.47 -0.03
C ILE A 227 10.78 -11.42 0.40
N PRO A 228 11.91 -11.24 -0.31
CA PRO A 228 12.96 -10.31 0.06
C PRO A 228 12.55 -8.89 -0.33
N ILE A 229 11.45 -8.39 0.26
CA ILE A 229 10.81 -7.11 -0.07
C ILE A 229 11.82 -5.95 -0.04
N GLU A 230 12.75 -5.97 0.91
CA GLU A 230 13.75 -4.92 1.08
C GLU A 230 14.80 -4.93 -0.03
N GLU A 231 15.29 -6.10 -0.41
CA GLU A 231 16.26 -6.27 -1.51
C GLU A 231 15.62 -5.88 -2.85
N LEU A 232 14.40 -6.35 -3.10
CA LEU A 232 13.64 -6.02 -4.32
C LEU A 232 13.35 -4.51 -4.45
N LEU A 233 13.14 -3.81 -3.33
CA LEU A 233 12.98 -2.36 -3.33
C LEU A 233 14.31 -1.64 -3.57
N ILE A 234 15.43 -2.16 -3.09
CA ILE A 234 16.76 -1.59 -3.33
C ILE A 234 17.13 -1.74 -4.80
N ASP A 235 17.03 -2.96 -5.34
CA ASP A 235 17.34 -3.26 -6.74
C ASP A 235 16.47 -2.45 -7.72
N ALA A 236 15.21 -2.20 -7.36
CA ALA A 236 14.31 -1.42 -8.22
C ALA A 236 14.44 0.10 -8.09
N LEU A 237 15.11 0.60 -7.04
CA LEU A 237 15.32 2.03 -6.81
C LEU A 237 16.73 2.50 -7.20
N ASP A 238 17.65 1.58 -7.49
CA ASP A 238 19.02 1.87 -7.92
C ASP A 238 19.26 1.23 -9.32
N PRO A 239 18.90 1.94 -10.41
CA PRO A 239 18.94 1.40 -11.77
C PRO A 239 20.35 1.26 -12.36
#